data_AF-A0A9C8H9M8-F1
#
_entry.id   AF-A0A9C8H9M8-F1
#
_cell.length_a   1.000
_cell.length_b   1.000
_cell.length_c   1.000
_cell.angle_alpha   90.00
_cell.angle_beta   90.00
_cell.angle_gamma   90.00
#
_symmetry.space_group_name_H-M   'P 1'
#
loop_
_entity.id
_entity.type
_entity.pdbx_description
1 polymer ?
#
loop_
_entity_poly.entity_id
_entity_poly.type
_entity_poly.pdbx_seq_one_letter_code
_entity_poly.pdbx_strand_id
1 'polypeptide(L)' 'MDRLNDPGALAPPRAATILALKGGGYMGLYTAHLLARLDAFRRARGMQGTLADSVEVIAG' A
#
# COMPACT_ATOMS: atom_id res chain seq x y z
N MET A 1 38.24 12.58 8.76
CA MET A 1 37.49 12.07 7.60
C MET A 1 36.16 11.58 8.12
N ASP A 2 35.16 12.47 8.05
CA ASP A 2 33.88 12.34 8.71
C ASP A 2 32.90 11.64 7.76
N ARG A 3 32.48 10.41 8.08
CA ARG A 3 31.60 9.58 7.24
C ARG A 3 30.11 9.96 7.37
N LEU A 4 29.76 11.01 8.11
CA LEU A 4 28.37 11.45 8.27
C LEU A 4 27.86 12.35 7.14
N ASN A 5 28.71 12.75 6.19
CA ASN A 5 28.33 13.68 5.12
C ASN A 5 28.37 13.04 3.72
N ASP A 6 27.94 11.77 3.62
CA ASP A 6 27.74 11.11 2.33
C ASP A 6 26.25 11.14 1.98
N PRO A 7 25.79 12.05 1.10
CA PRO A 7 24.39 12.16 0.70
C PRO A 7 23.88 10.94 -0.08
N GLY A 8 24.77 9.99 -0.45
CA GLY A 8 24.41 8.71 -1.05
C GLY A 8 24.02 7.61 -0.04
N ALA A 9 24.24 7.81 1.27
CA ALA A 9 24.07 6.77 2.29
C ALA A 9 22.64 6.68 2.88
N LEU A 10 21.77 7.65 2.60
CA LEU A 10 20.37 7.66 3.03
C LEU A 10 19.45 7.49 1.82
N ALA A 11 19.54 6.33 1.15
CA ALA A 11 18.37 5.87 0.40
C ALA A 11 17.19 5.84 1.39
N PRO A 12 16.07 6.52 1.12
CA PRO A 12 14.94 6.49 2.03
C PRO A 12 14.58 5.02 2.25
N PRO A 13 14.34 4.59 3.51
CA PRO A 13 13.95 3.22 3.79
C PRO A 13 12.79 2.86 2.87
N ARG A 14 12.92 1.72 2.17
CA ARG A 14 11.90 1.24 1.23
C ARG A 14 10.52 1.35 1.89
N ALA A 15 9.63 2.14 1.29
CA ALA A 15 8.30 2.37 1.84
C ALA A 15 7.46 1.09 1.72
N ALA A 16 7.31 0.36 2.82
CA ALA A 16 6.42 -0.79 2.90
C ALA A 16 4.96 -0.30 2.92
N THR A 17 4.14 -0.80 2.01
CA THR A 17 2.71 -0.52 2.00
C THR A 17 1.97 -1.65 2.69
N ILE A 18 1.36 -1.35 3.84
CA ILE A 18 0.64 -2.33 4.67
C ILE A 18 -0.86 -2.02 4.60
N LEU A 19 -1.66 -3.04 4.29
CA LEU A 19 -3.12 -2.95 4.34
C LEU A 19 -3.62 -3.74 5.56
N ALA A 20 -4.06 -3.02 6.59
CA ALA A 20 -4.68 -3.62 7.77
C ALA A 20 -6.20 -3.46 7.71
N LEU A 21 -6.91 -4.58 7.77
CA LEU A 21 -8.37 -4.65 7.78
C LEU A 21 -8.80 -5.04 9.18
N LYS A 22 -9.74 -4.30 9.78
CA LYS A 22 -10.30 -4.68 11.07
C LYS A 22 -11.45 -5.67 10.88
N GLY A 23 -11.43 -6.77 11.62
CA GLY A 23 -12.56 -7.71 11.68
C GLY A 23 -13.87 -7.03 12.11
N GLY A 24 -14.94 -7.27 11.34
CA GLY A 24 -16.26 -6.63 11.56
C GLY A 24 -17.47 -7.44 11.07
N GLY A 25 -17.29 -8.73 10.73
CA GLY A 25 -18.36 -9.58 10.19
C GLY A 25 -18.94 -9.02 8.89
N TYR A 26 -20.26 -8.82 8.84
CA TYR A 26 -20.95 -8.26 7.67
C TYR A 26 -20.44 -6.86 7.29
N MET A 27 -19.89 -6.09 8.24
CA MET A 27 -19.29 -4.79 7.95
C MET A 27 -18.04 -4.87 7.07
N GLY A 28 -17.44 -6.06 6.92
CA GLY A 28 -16.37 -6.30 5.95
C GLY A 28 -16.78 -6.02 4.50
N LEU A 29 -18.08 -6.03 4.19
CA LEU A 29 -18.60 -5.66 2.86
C LEU A 29 -18.34 -4.18 2.53
N TYR A 30 -18.36 -3.28 3.52
CA TYR A 30 -18.01 -1.88 3.29
C TYR A 30 -16.54 -1.74 2.92
N THR A 31 -15.67 -2.45 3.62
CA THR A 31 -14.24 -2.48 3.32
C THR A 31 -13.98 -3.08 1.94
N ALA A 32 -14.65 -4.17 1.59
CA ALA A 32 -14.56 -4.76 0.25
C ALA A 32 -15.01 -3.78 -0.85
N HIS A 33 -16.10 -3.05 -0.62
CA HIS A 33 -16.58 -2.03 -1.55
C HIS A 33 -15.59 -0.86 -1.73
N LEU A 34 -14.96 -0.42 -0.63
CA LEU A 34 -13.91 0.60 -0.67
C LEU A 34 -12.70 0.12 -1.49
N LEU A 35 -12.24 -1.11 -1.25
CA LEU A 35 -11.10 -1.69 -1.98
C LEU A 35 -11.41 -1.82 -3.48
N ALA A 36 -12.62 -2.24 -3.85
CA ALA A 36 -13.05 -2.30 -5.23
C ALA A 36 -13.04 -0.92 -5.91
N ARG A 37 -13.49 0.13 -5.19
CA ARG A 37 -13.46 1.50 -5.69
C ARG A 37 -12.03 2.04 -5.86
N LEU A 38 -11.13 1.69 -4.94
CA LEU A 38 -9.71 2.03 -5.06
C LEU A 38 -9.06 1.36 -6.27
N ASP A 39 -9.36 0.08 -6.52
CA ASP A 39 -8.86 -0.63 -7.69
C ASP A 39 -9.39 0.01 -9.00
N ALA A 40 -10.67 0.38 -9.04
CA ALA A 40 -11.26 1.09 -10.18
C ALA A 40 -10.60 2.47 -10.43
N PHE A 41 -10.30 3.22 -9.36
CA PHE A 41 -9.59 4.49 -9.48
C PHE A 41 -8.17 4.33 -10.04
N ARG A 42 -7.45 3.29 -9.61
CA ARG A 42 -6.12 2.95 -10.12
C ARG A 42 -6.16 2.63 -11.62
N ARG A 43 -7.14 1.84 -12.05
CA ARG A 43 -7.36 1.54 -13.48
C ARG A 43 -7.67 2.80 -14.27
N ALA A 44 -8.50 3.71 -13.74
CA ALA A 44 -8.80 4.98 -14.39
C ALA A 44 -7.57 5.90 -14.52
N ARG A 45 -6.61 5.78 -13.60
CA ARG A 45 -5.30 6.45 -13.65
C ARG A 45 -4.29 5.77 -14.59
N GLY A 46 -4.68 4.69 -15.28
CA GLY A 46 -3.80 3.93 -16.15
C GLY A 46 -2.78 3.06 -15.41
N MET A 47 -2.97 2.85 -14.10
CA MET A 47 -2.09 1.98 -13.32
C MET A 47 -2.40 0.52 -13.65
N GLN A 48 -1.37 -0.23 -14.04
CA GLN A 48 -1.48 -1.67 -14.32
C GLN A 48 -1.40 -2.48 -13.01
N GLY A 49 -2.02 -3.67 -13.02
CA GLY A 49 -2.07 -4.55 -11.85
C GLY A 49 -3.25 -4.27 -10.92
N THR A 50 -3.37 -5.11 -9.91
CA THR A 50 -4.37 -5.05 -8.84
C THR A 50 -3.84 -4.27 -7.64
N LEU A 51 -4.74 -3.84 -6.75
CA LEU A 51 -4.35 -3.24 -5.48
C LEU A 51 -3.40 -4.15 -4.66
N ALA A 52 -3.56 -5.48 -4.75
CA ALA A 52 -2.72 -6.45 -4.05
C ALA A 52 -1.26 -6.39 -4.50
N ASP A 53 -0.99 -6.03 -5.77
CA ASP A 53 0.38 -5.91 -6.29
C ASP A 53 1.15 -4.72 -5.70
N SER A 54 0.44 -3.80 -5.03
CA SER A 54 1.02 -2.64 -4.35
C SER A 54 1.05 -2.78 -2.82
N VAL A 55 0.64 -3.92 -2.28
CA VAL A 55 0.57 -4.15 -0.84
C VAL A 55 1.54 -5.28 -0.48
N GLU A 56 2.48 -4.98 0.41
CA GLU A 56 3.48 -5.97 0.85
C GLU A 56 2.91 -6.91 1.92
N VAL A 57 1.95 -6.43 2.73
CA VAL A 57 1.33 -7.21 3.81
C VAL A 57 -0.17 -6.92 3.89
N ILE A 58 -0.98 -7.97 3.93
CA ILE A 58 -2.41 -7.93 4.21
C ILE A 58 -2.65 -8.56 5.59
N ALA A 59 -3.15 -7.78 6.54
CA ALA A 59 -3.51 -8.24 7.89
C ALA A 59 -5.02 -8.05 8.13
N GLY A 60 -5.64 -9.00 8.85
CA GLY A 60 -7.08 -9.04 9.14
C GLY A 60 -7.39 -9.32 10.61
#